data_AF-A0A966J784-F1
#
_entry.id   AF-A0A966J784-F1
#
_cell.length_a   1.000
_cell.length_b   1.000
_cell.length_c   1.000
_cell.angle_alpha   90.00
_cell.angle_beta   90.00
_cell.angle_gamma   90.00
#
_symmetry.space_group_name_H-M   'P 1'
#
loop_
_entity.id
_entity.type
_entity.pdbx_description
1 polymer ?
#
loop_
_entity_poly.entity_id
_entity_poly.type
_entity_poly.pdbx_seq_one_letter_code
_entity_poly.pdbx_strand_id
1 'polypeptide(L)'
;MLPQLSAEQVHAALPWHPLADALTQAFATPPQAPVRTAHAMSSADTLLLMPAWDDHGIGIKLVTVIPTAPRFGGHTVDATYLLLDRATGAPR
;
A
#
# COMPACT_ATOMS: atom_id res chain seq x y z
N MET A 1 13.95 -5.71 14.21
CA MET A 1 13.59 -4.95 12.99
C MET A 1 12.38 -5.61 12.36
N LEU A 2 11.45 -4.85 11.81
CA LEU A 2 10.38 -5.40 10.99
C LEU A 2 10.98 -5.94 9.68
N PRO A 3 10.54 -7.10 9.17
CA PRO A 3 10.93 -7.53 7.84
C PRO A 3 10.46 -6.48 6.81
N GLN A 4 11.32 -6.16 5.84
CA GLN A 4 11.01 -5.20 4.79
C GLN A 4 11.36 -5.84 3.44
N LEU A 5 10.40 -5.81 2.51
CA LEU A 5 10.61 -6.25 1.14
C LEU A 5 10.97 -5.04 0.27
N SER A 6 12.05 -5.18 -0.50
CA SER A 6 12.40 -4.21 -1.53
C SER A 6 11.40 -4.25 -2.69
N ALA A 7 11.37 -3.20 -3.51
CA ALA A 7 10.55 -3.18 -4.72
C ALA A 7 10.86 -4.37 -5.66
N GLU A 8 12.13 -4.76 -5.76
CA GLU A 8 12.56 -5.92 -6.55
C GLU A 8 12.03 -7.23 -5.97
N GLN A 9 12.09 -7.42 -4.65
CA GLN A 9 11.55 -8.61 -3.98
C GLN A 9 10.03 -8.70 -4.14
N VAL A 10 9.32 -7.57 -4.03
CA VAL A 10 7.87 -7.51 -4.27
C VAL A 10 7.55 -7.88 -5.72
N HIS A 11 8.30 -7.34 -6.68
CA HIS A 11 8.10 -7.65 -8.10
C HIS A 11 8.35 -9.12 -8.41
N ALA A 12 9.43 -9.70 -7.88
CA ALA A 12 9.76 -11.11 -8.06
C ALA A 12 8.71 -12.04 -7.44
N ALA A 13 8.07 -11.63 -6.35
CA ALA A 13 7.03 -12.41 -5.66
C ALA A 13 5.64 -12.35 -6.33
N LEU A 14 5.42 -11.42 -7.27
CA LEU A 14 4.10 -11.13 -7.86
C LEU A 14 4.09 -11.31 -9.39
N PRO A 15 4.21 -12.55 -9.91
CA PRO A 15 4.13 -12.82 -11.33
C PRO A 15 2.77 -12.39 -11.90
N TRP A 16 2.78 -11.89 -13.13
CA TRP A 16 1.67 -11.09 -13.67
C TRP A 16 0.33 -11.83 -13.77
N HIS A 17 0.33 -13.08 -14.25
CA HIS A 17 -0.91 -13.86 -14.38
C HIS A 17 -1.51 -14.22 -13.01
N PRO A 18 -0.76 -14.84 -12.07
CA PRO A 18 -1.29 -15.08 -10.72
C PRO A 18 -1.75 -13.81 -10.00
N LEU A 19 -1.05 -12.68 -10.19
CA LEU A 19 -1.46 -11.40 -9.63
C LEU A 19 -2.80 -10.92 -10.20
N ALA A 20 -2.98 -10.98 -11.52
CA ALA A 20 -4.22 -10.58 -12.17
C ALA A 20 -5.41 -11.46 -11.73
N ASP A 21 -5.20 -12.76 -11.60
CA ASP A 21 -6.21 -13.70 -11.11
C ASP A 21 -6.58 -13.39 -9.65
N ALA A 22 -5.58 -13.16 -8.79
CA ALA A 22 -5.80 -12.79 -7.40
C ALA A 22 -6.58 -11.47 -7.26
N LEU A 23 -6.25 -10.46 -8.07
CA LEU A 23 -6.99 -9.20 -8.11
C LEU A 23 -8.44 -9.41 -8.57
N THR A 24 -8.67 -10.25 -9.57
CA THR A 24 -10.02 -10.57 -10.05
C THR A 24 -10.87 -11.17 -8.93
N GLN A 25 -10.33 -12.14 -8.18
CA GLN A 25 -11.01 -12.72 -7.03
C GLN A 25 -11.25 -11.69 -5.91
N ALA A 26 -10.25 -10.86 -5.62
CA ALA A 26 -10.38 -9.80 -4.62
C ALA A 26 -11.46 -8.77 -4.99
N PHE A 27 -11.69 -8.48 -6.27
CA PHE A 27 -12.77 -7.59 -6.68
C PHE A 27 -14.15 -8.26 -6.65
N ALA A 28 -14.23 -9.59 -6.80
CA ALA A 28 -15.50 -10.33 -6.68
C ALA A 28 -16.00 -10.37 -5.23
N THR A 29 -15.08 -10.48 -4.27
CA THR A 29 -15.36 -10.45 -2.83
C THR A 29 -14.43 -9.45 -2.15
N PRO A 30 -14.75 -8.14 -2.19
CA PRO A 30 -13.83 -7.11 -1.73
C PRO A 30 -13.62 -7.16 -0.21
N PRO A 31 -12.39 -6.89 0.25
CA PRO A 31 -12.15 -6.65 1.67
C PRO A 31 -12.91 -5.39 2.10
N GLN A 32 -13.07 -5.22 3.42
CA GLN A 32 -13.55 -3.97 3.96
C GLN A 32 -12.49 -2.90 3.74
N ALA A 33 -12.82 -1.87 2.95
CA ALA A 33 -11.92 -0.77 2.63
C ALA A 33 -12.70 0.54 2.72
N PRO A 34 -12.49 1.36 3.77
CA PRO A 34 -13.11 2.68 3.82
C PRO A 34 -12.56 3.59 2.72
N VAL A 35 -13.27 4.70 2.46
CA VAL A 35 -12.76 5.75 1.58
C VAL A 35 -11.39 6.21 2.09
N ARG A 36 -10.42 6.29 1.18
CA ARG A 36 -9.06 6.75 1.51
C ARG A 36 -9.11 8.11 2.21
N THR A 37 -8.31 8.26 3.26
CA THR A 37 -8.09 9.58 3.85
C THR A 37 -7.01 10.29 3.05
N ALA A 38 -7.29 11.51 2.61
CA ALA A 38 -6.34 12.36 1.92
C ALA A 38 -6.07 13.61 2.76
N HIS A 39 -4.80 13.83 3.10
CA HIS A 39 -4.36 15.01 3.83
C HIS A 39 -3.54 15.89 2.89
N ALA A 40 -4.05 17.08 2.59
CA ALA A 40 -3.26 18.10 1.94
C ALA A 40 -2.17 18.56 2.92
N MET A 41 -0.90 18.40 2.55
CA MET A 41 0.23 18.87 3.34
C MET A 41 0.68 20.26 2.88
N SER A 42 0.38 20.62 1.64
CA SER A 42 0.58 21.94 1.03
C SER A 42 -0.42 22.14 -0.12
N SER A 43 -0.24 23.17 -0.95
CA SER A 43 -1.04 23.36 -2.18
C SER A 43 -0.77 22.30 -3.25
N ALA A 44 0.32 21.54 -3.15
CA ALA A 44 0.74 20.55 -4.15
C ALA A 44 1.00 19.16 -3.56
N ASP A 45 1.23 19.06 -2.25
CA ASP A 45 1.64 17.81 -1.61
C ASP A 45 0.46 17.14 -0.90
N THR A 46 0.35 15.82 -1.02
CA THR A 46 -0.72 15.03 -0.41
C THR A 46 -0.18 13.77 0.23
N LEU A 47 -0.66 13.46 1.45
CA LEU A 47 -0.50 12.16 2.09
C LEU A 47 -1.82 11.38 1.99
N LEU A 48 -1.75 10.14 1.49
CA LEU A 48 -2.90 9.24 1.40
C LEU A 48 -2.73 8.07 2.37
N LEU A 49 -3.79 7.77 3.12
CA LEU A 49 -3.91 6.56 3.93
C LEU A 49 -5.03 5.70 3.34
N MET A 50 -4.69 4.47 2.97
CA MET A 50 -5.61 3.53 2.35
C MET A 50 -5.59 2.22 3.14
N PRO A 51 -6.32 2.14 4.26
CA PRO A 51 -6.46 0.89 5.00
C PRO A 51 -7.47 -0.04 4.32
N ALA A 52 -7.25 -1.35 4.44
CA ALA A 52 -8.21 -2.39 4.08
C ALA A 52 -8.02 -3.61 5.01
N TRP A 53 -9.07 -4.39 5.23
CA TRP A 53 -9.00 -5.60 6.05
C TRP A 53 -10.07 -6.63 5.67
N ASP A 54 -9.76 -7.88 5.96
CA ASP A 54 -10.67 -9.02 5.86
C ASP A 54 -10.35 -10.02 7.00
N ASP A 55 -10.75 -11.28 6.83
CA ASP A 55 -10.46 -12.35 7.80
C ASP A 55 -9.01 -12.83 7.74
N HIS A 56 -8.26 -12.49 6.68
CA HIS A 56 -6.88 -12.91 6.47
C HIS A 56 -5.85 -11.91 7.00
N GLY A 57 -6.11 -10.60 6.87
CA GLY A 57 -5.11 -9.60 7.19
C GLY A 57 -5.65 -8.18 7.35
N ILE A 58 -4.76 -7.28 7.78
CA ILE A 58 -4.97 -5.84 7.77
C ILE A 58 -3.85 -5.23 6.94
N GLY A 59 -4.21 -4.44 5.94
CA GLY A 59 -3.29 -3.77 5.04
C GLY A 59 -3.42 -2.26 5.15
N ILE A 60 -2.30 -1.55 5.19
CA ILE A 60 -2.29 -0.08 5.14
C ILE A 60 -1.31 0.36 4.07
N LYS A 61 -1.81 0.96 2.99
CA LYS A 61 -0.96 1.66 2.03
C LYS A 61 -0.85 3.13 2.43
N LEU A 62 0.38 3.57 2.66
CA LEU A 62 0.74 4.98 2.86
C LEU A 62 1.36 5.49 1.58
N VAL A 63 0.87 6.63 1.08
CA VAL A 63 1.38 7.22 -0.17
C VAL A 63 1.66 8.70 0.04
N THR A 64 2.82 9.14 -0.38
CA THR A 64 3.11 10.57 -0.55
C THR A 64 3.02 10.91 -2.04
N VAL A 65 2.37 12.03 -2.34
CA VAL A 65 2.40 12.67 -3.65
C VAL A 65 3.06 14.03 -3.44
N ILE A 66 4.32 14.17 -3.88
CA ILE A 66 5.15 15.36 -3.70
C ILE A 66 5.80 15.68 -5.05
N PRO A 67 5.21 16.58 -5.86
CA PRO A 67 5.72 16.90 -7.20
C PRO A 67 7.18 17.38 -7.24
N THR A 68 7.67 17.96 -6.15
CA THR A 68 9.05 18.47 -6.06
C THR A 68 10.06 17.45 -5.57
N ALA A 69 9.65 16.26 -5.10
CA ALA A 69 10.55 15.24 -4.56
C ALA A 69 11.68 14.80 -5.53
N PRO A 70 11.48 14.73 -6.86
CA PRO A 70 12.58 14.44 -7.79
C PRO A 70 13.76 15.41 -7.72
N ARG A 71 13.55 16.67 -7.29
CA ARG A 71 14.64 17.64 -7.09
C ARG A 71 15.58 17.26 -5.93
N PHE A 72 15.11 16.37 -5.05
CA PHE A 72 15.83 15.90 -3.87
C PHE A 72 16.19 14.40 -3.98
N GLY A 73 16.10 13.81 -5.18
CA GLY A 73 16.43 12.40 -5.41
C GLY A 73 15.32 11.41 -5.07
N GLY A 74 14.11 11.88 -4.73
CA GLY A 74 12.94 11.03 -4.50
C GLY A 74 12.07 10.84 -5.76
N HIS A 75 10.89 10.25 -5.56
CA HIS A 75 9.87 10.09 -6.60
C HIS A 75 8.68 10.99 -6.34
N THR A 76 8.01 11.45 -7.41
CA THR A 76 6.76 12.24 -7.29
C THR A 76 5.69 11.51 -6.49
N VAL A 77 5.63 10.19 -6.64
CA VAL A 77 4.76 9.32 -5.84
C VAL A 77 5.66 8.26 -5.22
N ASP A 78 5.60 8.15 -3.90
CA ASP A 78 6.25 7.08 -3.15
C ASP A 78 5.21 6.41 -2.25
N ALA A 79 5.34 5.10 -2.03
CA ALA A 79 4.39 4.35 -1.25
C ALA A 79 5.06 3.24 -0.44
N THR A 80 4.58 3.08 0.79
CA THR A 80 4.91 1.95 1.64
C THR A 80 3.64 1.21 2.01
N TYR A 81 3.70 -0.12 2.03
CA TYR A 81 2.62 -0.97 2.48
C TYR A 81 2.99 -1.63 3.79
N LEU A 82 2.12 -1.52 4.79
CA LEU A 82 2.24 -2.20 6.07
C LEU A 82 1.20 -3.32 6.12
N LEU A 83 1.66 -4.56 6.23
CA LEU A 83 0.82 -5.72 6.47
C LEU A 83 0.82 -6.05 7.96
N LEU A 84 -0.35 -6.25 8.54
CA LEU A 84 -0.52 -6.65 9.92
C LEU A 84 -1.29 -7.96 9.98
N ASP A 85 -0.92 -8.79 10.94
CA ASP A 85 -1.64 -9.99 11.31
C ASP A 85 -3.05 -9.66 11.81
N ARG A 86 -4.07 -10.35 11.28
CA ARG A 86 -5.47 -10.04 11.59
C ARG A 86 -5.85 -10.33 13.05
N ALA A 87 -5.22 -11.34 13.66
CA ALA A 87 -5.56 -11.79 15.01
C ALA A 87 -4.84 -10.97 16.09
N THR A 88 -3.59 -10.58 15.83
CA THR A 88 -2.72 -9.95 16.83
C THR A 88 -2.47 -8.46 16.57
N GLY A 89 -2.70 -7.97 15.34
CA GLY A 89 -2.35 -6.62 14.92
C GLY A 89 -0.84 -6.38 14.78
N ALA A 90 -0.02 -7.41 14.97
CA ALA A 90 1.43 -7.31 14.84
C ALA A 90 1.83 -7.15 13.36
N PRO A 91 2.82 -6.31 13.03
CA PRO A 91 3.35 -6.25 11.67
C PRO A 91 3.94 -7.58 11.20
N ARG A 92 3.77 -7.87 9.91
CA ARG A 92 4.25 -9.08 9.22
C ARG A 92 5.18 -8.76 8.07
#